data_AF-F5RC90-F1
#
_entry.id   AF-F5RC90-F1
#
_cell.length_a   1.000
_cell.length_b   1.000
_cell.length_c   1.000
_cell.angle_alpha   90.00
_cell.angle_beta   90.00
_cell.angle_gamma   90.00
#
_symmetry.space_group_name_H-M   'P 1'
#
loop_
_entity.id
_entity.type
_entity.pdbx_description
1 polymer ?
#
loop_
_entity_poly.entity_id
_entity_poly.type
_entity_poly.pdbx_seq_one_letter_code
_entity_poly.pdbx_strand_id
1 'polypeptide(L)' 'MSKHQKTFQLTIRHIDLIEDALRDQIGRLAHPAIAEGIASASAENDALIHELNELLGSLHNQKIFYSQVNRTGVPAG' A
#
# COMPACT_ATOMS: atom_id res chain seq x y z
N MET A 1 14.92 30.66 -6.74
CA MET A 1 13.73 29.92 -6.29
C MET A 1 14.10 28.45 -6.21
N SER A 2 14.08 27.87 -5.00
CA SER A 2 14.45 26.47 -4.79
C SER A 2 13.43 25.58 -5.51
N LYS A 3 13.90 24.75 -6.45
CA LYS A 3 13.04 23.89 -7.26
C LYS A 3 12.64 22.70 -6.37
N HIS A 4 11.44 22.74 -5.80
CA HIS A 4 10.93 21.64 -5.00
C HIS A 4 10.97 20.33 -5.80
N GLN A 5 11.43 19.25 -5.17
CA GLN A 5 11.51 17.95 -5.78
C GLN A 5 10.08 17.41 -5.98
N LYS A 6 9.71 17.13 -7.23
CA LYS A 6 8.36 16.66 -7.60
C LYS A 6 8.20 15.14 -7.51
N THR A 7 9.27 14.44 -7.15
CA THR A 7 9.34 12.98 -7.12
C THR A 7 9.85 12.53 -5.77
N PHE A 8 9.30 11.43 -5.28
CA PHE A 8 9.79 10.73 -4.10
C PHE A 8 10.68 9.57 -4.56
N GLN A 9 11.79 9.34 -3.86
CA GLN A 9 12.62 8.16 -4.03
C GLN A 9 12.34 7.20 -2.88
N LEU A 10 11.69 6.08 -3.19
CA LEU A 10 11.44 5.01 -2.22
C LEU A 10 12.35 3.83 -2.53
N THR A 11 12.97 3.27 -1.49
CA THR A 11 13.69 2.00 -1.60
C THR A 11 12.70 0.84 -1.50
N ILE A 12 13.08 -0.36 -1.93
CA ILE A 12 12.27 -1.58 -1.72
C ILE A 12 11.90 -1.72 -0.23
N ARG A 13 12.86 -1.47 0.67
CA ARG A 13 12.62 -1.54 2.12
C ARG A 13 11.59 -0.52 2.59
N HIS A 14 11.54 0.69 2.00
CA HIS A 14 10.50 1.67 2.33
C HIS A 14 9.13 1.19 1.85
N ILE A 15 9.06 0.56 0.67
CA ILE A 15 7.81 -0.02 0.17
C ILE A 15 7.34 -1.15 1.11
N ASP A 16 8.23 -2.04 1.55
CA ASP A 16 7.89 -3.11 2.51
C ASP A 16 7.30 -2.55 3.81
N LEU A 17 7.91 -1.50 4.36
CA LEU A 17 7.41 -0.85 5.58
C LEU A 17 6.05 -0.19 5.38
N ILE A 18 5.80 0.38 4.20
CA ILE A 18 4.48 0.93 3.85
C ILE A 18 3.45 -0.20 3.74
N GLU A 19 3.78 -1.31 3.07
CA GLU A 19 2.89 -2.48 2.97
C GLU A 19 2.53 -3.04 4.35
N ASP A 20 3.50 -3.16 5.26
CA ASP A 20 3.27 -3.63 6.63
C ASP A 20 2.34 -2.69 7.42
N ALA A 21 2.56 -1.37 7.31
CA ALA A 21 1.72 -0.37 7.97
C ALA A 21 0.28 -0.38 7.44
N LEU A 22 0.10 -0.51 6.11
CA LEU A 22 -1.22 -0.61 5.48
C LEU A 22 -1.97 -1.85 5.96
N ARG A 23 -1.28 -3.00 6.06
CA ARG A 23 -1.87 -4.25 6.57
C ARG A 23 -2.30 -4.14 8.03
N ASP A 24 -1.48 -3.52 8.89
CA ASP A 24 -1.85 -3.27 10.29
C ASP A 24 -3.08 -2.36 10.40
N GLN A 25 -3.15 -1.30 9.58
CA GLN A 25 -4.28 -0.39 9.57
C GLN A 25 -5.57 -1.06 9.09
N ILE A 26 -5.52 -1.88 8.03
CA ILE A 26 -6.66 -2.71 7.60
C ILE A 26 -7.11 -3.62 8.75
N GLY A 27 -6.17 -4.28 9.42
CA GLY A 27 -6.44 -5.14 10.57
C GLY A 27 -7.19 -4.39 11.68
N ARG A 28 -6.74 -3.17 12.01
CA ARG A 28 -7.39 -2.31 13.01
C ARG A 28 -8.78 -1.85 12.60
N LEU A 29 -8.99 -1.47 11.34
CA LEU A 29 -10.29 -1.02 10.83
C LEU A 29 -11.31 -2.17 10.79
N ALA A 30 -10.84 -3.39 10.49
CA ALA A 30 -11.68 -4.58 10.50
C ALA A 30 -12.05 -5.07 11.92
N HIS A 31 -11.35 -4.62 12.97
CA HIS A 31 -11.45 -5.22 14.31
C HIS A 31 -12.55 -4.72 15.28
N PRO A 32 -13.17 -3.52 15.21
CA PRO A 32 -14.15 -3.10 16.22
C PRO A 32 -15.61 -3.12 15.76
N ALA A 33 -15.92 -3.57 14.55
CA ALA A 33 -17.32 -3.68 14.10
C ALA A 33 -18.10 -4.80 14.83
N ILE A 34 -17.41 -5.75 15.47
CA ILE A 34 -18.02 -6.92 16.13
C ILE A 34 -18.30 -6.67 17.62
N ALA A 35 -17.60 -5.73 18.28
CA ALA A 35 -17.63 -5.59 19.73
C ALA A 35 -18.74 -4.64 20.27
N GLU A 36 -19.20 -3.66 19.50
CA GLU A 36 -20.11 -2.61 20.02
C GLU A 36 -21.52 -2.59 19.40
N GLY A 37 -21.84 -3.43 18.41
CA GLY A 37 -23.18 -3.47 17.82
C GLY A 37 -23.60 -2.17 17.09
N ILE A 38 -22.68 -1.23 16.91
CA ILE A 38 -22.89 0.02 16.17
C ILE A 38 -22.55 -0.24 14.70
N ALA A 39 -23.56 -0.67 13.93
CA ALA A 39 -23.47 -0.89 12.49
C ALA A 39 -23.05 0.38 11.69
N SER A 40 -23.05 1.56 12.32
CA SER A 40 -22.75 2.84 11.70
C SER A 40 -21.27 3.07 11.39
N ALA A 41 -20.35 2.29 11.99
CA ALA A 41 -18.92 2.36 11.67
C ALA A 41 -18.53 1.58 10.39
N SER A 42 -19.46 0.83 9.77
CA SER A 42 -19.11 -0.12 8.70
C SER A 42 -18.75 0.55 7.39
N ALA A 43 -19.60 1.44 6.84
CA ALA A 43 -19.44 1.87 5.44
C ALA A 43 -18.19 2.71 5.16
N GLU A 44 -17.81 3.61 6.08
CA GLU A 44 -16.59 4.43 5.92
C GLU A 44 -15.33 3.59 6.12
N ASN A 45 -15.33 2.68 7.09
CA ASN A 45 -14.22 1.74 7.29
C ASN A 45 -14.09 0.77 6.11
N ASP A 46 -15.20 0.28 5.57
CA ASP A 46 -15.23 -0.60 4.40
C ASP A 46 -14.68 0.11 3.16
N ALA A 47 -15.07 1.37 2.94
CA ALA A 47 -14.53 2.19 1.86
C ALA A 47 -13.02 2.44 2.02
N LEU A 48 -12.56 2.74 3.24
CA LEU A 48 -11.15 2.93 3.52
C LEU A 48 -10.35 1.63 3.39
N ILE A 49 -10.87 0.50 3.88
CA ILE A 49 -10.27 -0.82 3.69
C ILE A 49 -10.14 -1.15 2.20
N HIS A 50 -11.16 -0.83 1.38
CA HIS A 50 -11.08 -1.00 -0.07
C HIS A 50 -9.95 -0.16 -0.67
N GLU A 51 -9.86 1.12 -0.32
CA GLU A 51 -8.79 2.01 -0.80
C GLU A 51 -7.39 1.50 -0.41
N LEU A 52 -7.22 1.04 0.83
CA LEU A 52 -5.95 0.49 1.32
C LEU A 52 -5.57 -0.82 0.60
N ASN A 53 -6.54 -1.66 0.25
CA ASN A 53 -6.30 -2.89 -0.52
C ASN A 53 -5.89 -2.58 -1.97
N GLU A 54 -6.53 -1.61 -2.62
CA GLU A 54 -6.12 -1.15 -3.96
C GLU A 54 -4.69 -0.60 -3.95
N LEU A 55 -4.34 0.18 -2.92
CA LEU A 55 -2.97 0.70 -2.75
C LEU A 55 -1.96 -0.45 -2.55
N LEU A 56 -2.27 -1.45 -1.72
CA LEU A 56 -1.43 -2.63 -1.54
C LEU A 56 -1.21 -3.38 -2.86
N GLY A 57 -2.26 -3.53 -3.67
CA GLY A 57 -2.15 -4.14 -5.01
C GLY A 57 -1.21 -3.35 -5.94
N SER A 58 -1.33 -2.02 -5.93
CA SER A 58 -0.45 -1.15 -6.73
C SER A 58 1.02 -1.24 -6.29
N LEU A 59 1.30 -1.21 -4.98
CA LEU A 59 2.66 -1.34 -4.43
C LEU A 59 3.26 -2.71 -4.76
N HIS A 60 2.47 -3.77 -4.63
CA HIS A 60 2.90 -5.13 -4.96
C HIS A 60 3.29 -5.25 -6.45
N ASN A 61 2.47 -4.70 -7.34
CA ASN A 61 2.74 -4.68 -8.78
C ASN A 61 4.04 -3.92 -9.11
N GLN A 62 4.28 -2.76 -8.48
CA GLN A 62 5.52 -2.01 -8.65
C GLN A 62 6.74 -2.80 -8.19
N LYS A 63 6.64 -3.54 -7.09
CA LYS A 63 7.73 -4.39 -6.56
C LYS A 63 8.02 -5.59 -7.46
N ILE A 64 7.00 -6.25 -8.01
CA ILE A 64 7.17 -7.31 -9.01
C ILE A 64 7.86 -6.77 -10.25
N PHE A 65 7.37 -5.64 -10.80
CA PHE A 65 7.95 -5.02 -11.98
C PHE A 65 9.43 -4.66 -11.75
N TYR A 66 9.75 -4.01 -10.63
CA TYR A 66 11.12 -3.69 -10.26
C TYR A 66 11.99 -4.94 -10.14
N SER A 67 11.48 -5.99 -9.50
CA SER A 67 12.19 -7.27 -9.38
C SER A 67 12.41 -7.94 -10.75
N GLN A 68 11.46 -7.88 -11.67
CA GLN A 68 11.61 -8.47 -13.01
C GLN A 68 12.64 -7.71 -13.84
N VAL A 69 12.56 -6.38 -13.88
CA VAL A 69 13.51 -5.52 -14.60
C VAL A 69 14.93 -5.66 -14.04
N ASN A 70 15.09 -5.71 -12.72
CA ASN A 70 16.42 -5.82 -12.11
C ASN A 70 16.95 -7.26 -12.01
N ARG A 71 16.10 -8.29 -12.18
CA ARG A 71 16.54 -9.70 -12.29
C ARG A 71 17.09 -9.99 -13.68
N THR A 72 16.59 -9.33 -14.71
CA THR A 72 17.08 -9.52 -16.07
C THR A 72 18.34 -8.69 -16.28
N GLY A 73 19.50 -9.28 -15.95
CA GLY A 73 20.80 -8.83 -16.47
C GLY A 73 20.97 -9.07 -17.98
N VAL A 74 19.88 -9.09 -18.74
CA VAL A 74 19.87 -9.24 -20.19
C VAL A 74 19.16 -8.02 -20.75
N PRO A 75 19.83 -7.23 -21.61
CA PRO A 75 19.21 -6.04 -22.20
C PRO A 75 18.03 -6.51 -23.05
N ALA A 76 16.85 -5.93 -22.82
CA ALA A 76 15.75 -6.03 -23.76
C ALA A 76 16.23 -5.36 -25.07
N GLY A 77 16.51 -6.18 -26.08
CA GLY A 77 16.80 -5.75 -27.44
C GLY A 77 15.56 -5.25 -28.15
#